data_AF-A0A0E4FQU4-F1
#
_entry.id   AF-A0A0E4FQU4-F1
#
_cell.length_a   1.000
_cell.length_b   1.000
_cell.length_c   1.000
_cell.angle_alpha   90.00
_cell.angle_beta   90.00
_cell.angle_gamma   90.00
#
_symmetry.space_group_name_H-M   'P 1'
#
loop_
_entity.id
_entity.type
_entity.pdbx_description
1 polymer ?
#
loop_
_entity_poly.entity_id
_entity_poly.type
_entity_poly.pdbx_seq_one_letter_code
_entity_poly.pdbx_strand_id
1 'polypeptide(L)'
;MRSLERKRPVRQPFPDDIERERVVLPAPTQCPCCGSARLSKLGESVTSTLEEIPRRFKVIDTVREKFSCRDCEAITQPPAPFHATPRSYIGPQLLATILFDKFGQHQPLNRKRVGDPT
;
A
#
# COMPACT_ATOMS: atom_id res chain seq x y z
N MET A 1 25.99 21.68 25.22
CA MET A 1 25.48 21.05 23.99
C MET A 1 23.99 20.85 24.15
N ARG A 2 23.17 21.56 23.35
CA ARG A 2 21.71 21.38 23.36
C ARG A 2 21.41 20.14 22.52
N SER A 3 20.87 19.09 23.14
CA SER A 3 20.40 17.90 22.43
C SER A 3 19.29 18.32 21.47
N LEU A 4 19.53 18.19 20.16
CA LEU A 4 18.46 18.30 19.17
C LEU A 4 17.61 17.04 19.30
N GLU A 5 16.48 17.12 20.00
CA GLU A 5 15.46 16.07 19.95
C GLU A 5 14.95 15.94 18.52
N ARG A 6 15.49 14.98 17.78
CA ARG A 6 15.03 14.68 16.42
C ARG A 6 13.64 14.07 16.52
N LYS A 7 12.63 14.82 16.06
CA LYS A 7 11.29 14.26 15.85
C LYS A 7 11.40 13.04 14.94
N ARG A 8 10.75 11.94 15.32
CA ARG A 8 10.69 10.74 14.50
C ARG A 8 9.98 11.11 13.18
N PRO A 9 10.62 10.93 12.01
CA PRO A 9 9.98 11.26 10.75
C PRO A 9 8.78 10.33 10.56
N VAL A 10 7.60 10.92 10.45
CA VAL A 10 6.36 10.25 10.07
C VAL A 10 6.13 10.52 8.60
N ARG A 11 5.60 9.54 7.87
CA ARG A 11 5.20 9.78 6.49
C ARG A 11 4.05 10.76 6.45
N GLN A 12 4.16 11.77 5.60
CA GLN A 12 3.03 12.62 5.30
C GLN A 12 1.97 11.81 4.55
N PRO A 13 0.67 12.07 4.81
CA PRO A 13 -0.40 11.51 4.00
C PRO A 13 -0.28 12.00 2.56
N PHE A 14 -0.91 11.27 1.63
CA PHE A 14 -1.05 11.76 0.27
C PHE A 14 -1.97 12.98 0.23
N PRO A 15 -1.83 13.87 -0.77
CA PRO A 15 -2.80 14.92 -1.04
C PRO A 15 -4.23 14.38 -1.17
N ASP A 16 -5.22 15.16 -0.77
CA ASP A 16 -6.63 14.73 -0.79
C ASP A 16 -7.20 14.62 -2.21
N ASP A 17 -6.65 15.39 -3.14
CA ASP A 17 -7.03 15.47 -4.56
C ASP A 17 -6.33 14.43 -5.45
N ILE A 18 -5.48 13.56 -4.87
CA ILE A 18 -4.83 12.50 -5.63
C ILE A 18 -5.85 11.49 -6.16
N GLU A 19 -5.66 11.03 -7.39
CA GLU A 19 -6.51 9.98 -7.98
C GLU A 19 -6.43 8.70 -7.14
N ARG A 20 -7.59 8.17 -6.73
CA ARG A 20 -7.69 6.98 -5.88
C ARG A 20 -8.53 5.90 -6.55
N GLU A 21 -7.96 4.71 -6.62
CA GLU A 21 -8.64 3.49 -7.07
C GLU A 21 -8.81 2.54 -5.89
N ARG A 22 -10.05 2.13 -5.60
CA ARG A 22 -10.35 1.22 -4.48
C ARG A 22 -10.55 -0.20 -5.02
N VAL A 23 -9.64 -1.10 -4.71
CA VAL A 23 -9.67 -2.50 -5.16
C VAL A 23 -10.04 -3.39 -3.97
N VAL A 24 -11.23 -3.98 -4.00
CA VAL A 24 -11.69 -4.91 -2.94
C VAL A 24 -11.28 -6.32 -3.29
N LEU A 25 -10.46 -6.96 -2.43
CA LEU A 25 -10.13 -8.37 -2.60
C LEU A 25 -11.35 -9.23 -2.27
N PRO A 26 -11.64 -10.28 -3.07
CA PRO A 26 -12.81 -11.11 -2.87
C PRO A 26 -12.73 -11.79 -1.50
N ALA A 27 -13.83 -11.67 -0.75
CA ALA A 27 -14.00 -12.35 0.51
C ALA A 27 -14.27 -13.85 0.28
N PRO A 28 -13.89 -14.72 1.25
CA PRO A 28 -14.31 -16.11 1.21
C PRO A 28 -15.84 -16.19 1.31
N THR A 29 -16.47 -17.01 0.47
CA THR A 29 -17.93 -17.26 0.51
C THR A 29 -18.32 -18.27 1.60
N GLN A 30 -17.34 -19.02 2.12
CA GLN A 30 -17.50 -20.02 3.16
C GLN A 30 -16.38 -19.91 4.18
N CYS A 31 -16.65 -20.28 5.42
CA CYS A 31 -15.66 -20.32 6.48
C CYS A 31 -14.57 -21.36 6.13
N PRO A 32 -13.29 -20.98 6.03
CA PRO A 32 -12.20 -21.91 5.76
C PRO A 32 -11.92 -22.88 6.92
N CYS A 33 -12.50 -22.63 8.10
CA CYS A 33 -12.38 -23.51 9.26
C CYS A 33 -13.47 -24.60 9.31
N CYS A 34 -14.73 -24.25 9.07
CA CYS A 34 -15.87 -25.18 9.23
C CYS A 34 -16.78 -25.33 8.00
N GLY A 35 -16.53 -24.61 6.90
CA GLY A 35 -17.33 -24.68 5.67
C GLY A 35 -18.65 -23.90 5.70
N SER A 36 -19.02 -23.28 6.83
CA SER A 36 -20.28 -22.53 6.93
C SER A 36 -20.32 -21.30 6.03
N ALA A 37 -21.47 -21.05 5.40
CA ALA A 37 -21.76 -19.82 4.66
C ALA A 37 -22.24 -18.66 5.57
N ARG A 38 -22.42 -18.88 6.88
CA ARG A 38 -22.91 -17.88 7.84
C ARG A 38 -21.80 -16.92 8.27
N LEU A 39 -21.31 -16.13 7.32
CA LEU A 39 -20.28 -15.12 7.55
C LEU A 39 -20.90 -13.74 7.78
N SER A 40 -20.37 -12.97 8.73
CA SER A 40 -20.72 -11.56 8.90
C SER A 40 -19.49 -10.67 8.78
N LYS A 41 -19.61 -9.59 8.02
CA LYS A 41 -18.55 -8.58 7.87
C LYS A 41 -18.28 -7.91 9.21
N LEU A 42 -17.01 -7.91 9.62
CA LEU A 42 -16.53 -7.31 10.87
C LEU A 42 -15.90 -5.93 10.63
N GLY A 43 -15.23 -5.77 9.49
CA GLY A 43 -14.52 -4.54 9.14
C GLY A 43 -13.62 -4.73 7.93
N GLU A 44 -12.72 -3.79 7.69
CA GLU A 44 -11.78 -3.85 6.56
C GLU A 44 -10.38 -3.40 6.98
N SER A 45 -9.37 -3.89 6.27
CA SER A 45 -8.01 -3.35 6.32
C SER A 45 -7.64 -2.82 4.96
N VAL A 46 -7.20 -1.57 4.90
CA VAL A 46 -6.83 -0.90 3.65
C VAL A 46 -5.31 -0.79 3.58
N THR A 47 -4.74 -1.22 2.47
CA THR A 47 -3.33 -1.02 2.15
C THR A 47 -3.22 -0.07 0.96
N SER A 48 -2.72 1.14 1.19
CA SER A 48 -2.55 2.17 0.15
C SER A 48 -1.20 2.05 -0.54
N THR A 49 -1.21 2.01 -1.87
CA THR A 49 -0.02 1.87 -2.72
C THR A 49 -0.01 2.96 -3.78
N LEU A 50 1.09 3.68 -3.95
CA LEU A 50 1.28 4.67 -5.00
C LEU A 50 1.81 3.99 -6.25
N GLU A 51 1.04 4.05 -7.33
CA GLU A 51 1.41 3.56 -8.65
C GLU A 51 1.62 4.72 -9.61
N GLU A 52 2.47 4.46 -10.60
CA GLU A 52 2.63 5.34 -11.73
C GLU A 52 1.73 4.90 -12.89
N ILE A 53 0.96 5.84 -13.39
CA ILE A 53 0.36 5.83 -14.72
C ILE A 53 1.24 6.76 -15.57
N PRO A 54 1.46 6.54 -16.87
CA PRO A 54 2.25 7.46 -17.68
C PRO A 54 1.97 8.94 -17.38
N ARG A 55 2.97 9.64 -16.82
CA ARG A 55 2.93 11.06 -16.40
C ARG A 55 2.01 11.43 -15.22
N ARG A 56 1.45 10.46 -14.49
CA ARG A 56 0.51 10.69 -13.38
C ARG A 56 0.75 9.68 -12.27
N PHE A 57 0.31 10.02 -11.06
CA PHE A 57 0.31 9.09 -9.95
C PHE A 57 -1.11 8.81 -9.51
N LYS A 58 -1.37 7.55 -9.16
CA LYS A 58 -2.61 7.15 -8.50
C LYS A 58 -2.31 6.35 -7.25
N VAL A 59 -3.20 6.45 -6.27
CA VAL A 59 -3.17 5.60 -5.09
C VAL A 59 -4.15 4.46 -5.30
N ILE A 60 -3.64 3.22 -5.25
CA ILE A 60 -4.44 2.01 -5.20
C ILE A 60 -4.65 1.61 -3.74
N ASP A 61 -5.88 1.73 -3.27
CA ASP A 61 -6.33 1.29 -1.96
C ASP A 61 -6.82 -0.15 -2.05
N THR A 62 -5.97 -1.10 -1.67
CA THR A 62 -6.31 -2.53 -1.63
C THR A 62 -7.05 -2.84 -0.33
N VAL A 63 -8.34 -3.15 -0.44
CA VAL A 63 -9.24 -3.41 0.68
C VAL A 63 -9.35 -4.90 0.94
N ARG A 64 -9.06 -5.29 2.18
CA ARG A 64 -9.16 -6.67 2.67
C ARG A 64 -10.21 -6.73 3.76
N GLU A 65 -11.40 -7.15 3.39
CA GLU A 65 -12.52 -7.29 4.30
C GLU A 65 -12.28 -8.44 5.29
N LYS A 66 -12.67 -8.21 6.55
CA LYS A 66 -12.62 -9.18 7.64
C LYS A 66 -14.01 -9.73 7.87
N PHE A 67 -14.13 -11.04 7.99
CA PHE A 67 -15.39 -11.73 8.27
C PHE A 67 -15.25 -12.58 9.53
N SER A 68 -16.33 -12.68 10.30
CA SER A 68 -16.47 -13.63 11.41
C SER A 68 -17.50 -14.70 11.04
N CYS A 69 -17.17 -15.96 11.26
CA CYS A 69 -18.12 -17.06 11.15
C CYS A 69 -19.09 -17.06 12.33
N ARG A 70 -20.39 -17.27 12.10
CA ARG A 70 -21.40 -17.36 13.17
C ARG A 70 -21.51 -18.71 13.83
N ASP A 71 -20.94 -19.76 13.23
CA ASP A 71 -21.02 -21.12 13.76
C ASP A 71 -19.78 -21.51 14.59
N CYS A 72 -18.58 -21.07 14.18
CA CYS A 72 -17.33 -21.37 14.90
C CYS A 72 -16.58 -20.12 15.39
N GLU A 73 -17.14 -18.93 15.19
CA GLU A 73 -16.57 -17.64 15.63
C GLU A 73 -15.18 -17.29 15.06
N ALA A 74 -14.65 -18.12 14.15
CA ALA A 74 -13.37 -17.88 13.50
C ALA A 74 -13.41 -16.61 12.62
N ILE A 75 -12.35 -15.81 12.71
CA ILE A 75 -12.16 -14.60 11.90
C ILE A 75 -11.29 -14.94 10.69
N THR A 76 -11.74 -14.50 9.51
CA THR A 76 -11.09 -14.77 8.24
C THR A 76 -10.84 -13.46 7.52
N GLN A 77 -9.67 -13.34 6.89
CA GLN A 77 -9.31 -12.18 6.09
C GLN A 77 -8.46 -12.64 4.90
N PRO A 78 -8.63 -12.06 3.70
CA PRO A 78 -7.71 -12.27 2.60
C PRO A 78 -6.26 -11.91 3.00
N PRO A 79 -5.26 -12.63 2.48
CA PRO A 79 -3.86 -12.34 2.76
C PRO A 79 -3.50 -10.91 2.33
N ALA A 80 -2.52 -10.33 3.00
CA ALA A 80 -2.01 -9.01 2.62
C ALA A 80 -1.36 -9.07 1.23
N PRO A 81 -1.51 -8.00 0.40
CA PRO A 81 -0.78 -7.92 -0.85
C PRO A 81 0.73 -7.93 -0.58
N PHE A 82 1.47 -8.52 -1.52
CA PHE A 82 2.92 -8.54 -1.44
C PHE A 82 3.51 -7.18 -1.83
N HIS A 83 4.52 -6.73 -1.08
CA HIS A 83 5.29 -5.54 -1.40
C HIS A 83 6.77 -5.88 -1.45
N ALA A 84 7.44 -5.53 -2.56
CA ALA A 84 8.86 -5.77 -2.74
C ALA A 84 9.72 -5.04 -1.69
N THR A 85 9.30 -3.84 -1.27
CA THR A 85 9.98 -3.09 -0.21
C THR A 85 9.12 -3.10 1.07
N PRO A 86 9.63 -3.67 2.18
CA PRO A 86 8.89 -3.74 3.43
C PRO A 86 8.45 -2.36 3.92
N ARG A 87 7.19 -2.28 4.37
CA ARG A 87 6.56 -1.06 4.87
C ARG A 87 6.49 0.07 3.85
N SER A 88 6.90 -0.10 2.58
CA SER A 88 6.80 0.95 1.56
C SER A 88 5.36 1.12 1.09
N TYR A 89 5.02 2.30 0.57
CA TYR A 89 3.80 2.51 -0.19
C TYR A 89 4.06 2.46 -1.70
N ILE A 90 5.30 2.23 -2.14
CA ILE A 90 5.67 2.26 -3.56
C ILE A 90 5.14 0.99 -4.24
N GLY A 91 4.31 1.16 -5.26
CA GLY A 91 3.81 0.09 -6.09
C GLY A 91 4.84 -0.45 -7.07
N PRO A 92 4.63 -1.66 -7.61
CA PRO A 92 5.52 -2.27 -8.61
C PRO A 92 5.87 -1.37 -9.78
N GLN A 93 4.92 -0.61 -10.37
CA GLN A 93 5.24 0.20 -11.54
C GLN A 93 6.07 1.41 -11.18
N LEU A 94 5.72 2.10 -10.10
CA LEU A 94 6.54 3.20 -9.61
C LEU A 94 7.96 2.73 -9.24
N LEU A 95 8.08 1.56 -8.60
CA LEU A 95 9.38 0.99 -8.27
C LEU A 95 10.19 0.68 -9.53
N ALA A 96 9.56 0.09 -10.55
CA ALA A 96 10.19 -0.21 -11.82
C ALA A 96 10.70 1.06 -12.52
N THR A 97 9.89 2.12 -12.58
CA THR A 97 10.31 3.40 -13.15
C THR A 97 11.47 4.02 -12.38
N ILE A 98 11.40 4.07 -11.05
CA ILE A 98 12.50 4.59 -10.22
C ILE A 98 13.81 3.84 -10.50
N LEU A 99 13.75 2.50 -10.61
CA LEU A 99 14.92 1.69 -10.91
C LEU A 99 15.44 1.96 -12.33
N PHE A 100 14.56 2.03 -13.34
CA PHE A 100 14.95 2.32 -14.71
C PHE A 100 15.56 3.72 -14.85
N ASP A 101 14.95 4.75 -14.25
CA ASP A 101 15.46 6.11 -14.31
C ASP A 101 16.79 6.26 -13.58
N LYS A 102 16.97 5.57 -12.45
CA LYS A 102 18.23 5.62 -11.71
C LYS A 102 19.35 4.86 -12.41
N PHE A 103 19.08 3.65 -12.90
CA PHE A 103 20.12 2.73 -13.37
C PHE A 103 20.13 2.58 -14.90
N GLY A 104 18.96 2.44 -15.53
CA GLY A 104 18.82 2.31 -16.97
C GLY A 104 19.25 3.55 -17.74
N GLN A 105 19.09 4.74 -17.16
CA GLN A 105 19.58 6.01 -17.75
C GLN A 105 21.00 6.41 -17.34
N HIS A 106 21.76 5.50 -16.71
CA HIS A 106 23.14 5.75 -16.25
C HIS A 106 23.28 7.01 -15.37
N GLN A 107 22.26 7.33 -14.57
CA GLN A 107 22.34 8.45 -13.63
C GLN A 107 23.37 8.14 -12.54
N PRO A 108 24.24 9.10 -12.17
CA PRO A 108 25.29 8.80 -11.21
C PRO A 108 24.70 8.50 -9.83
N LEU A 109 25.36 7.61 -9.10
CA LEU A 109 24.85 7.04 -7.85
C LEU A 109 24.82 8.04 -6.69
N ASN A 110 25.61 9.13 -6.79
CA ASN A 110 25.60 10.18 -5.79
C ASN A 110 24.21 10.79 -5.62
N ARG A 111 23.90 11.24 -4.39
CA ARG A 111 22.65 11.92 -4.09
C ARG A 111 22.57 13.19 -4.94
N LYS A 112 21.63 13.20 -5.89
CA LYS A 112 21.27 14.40 -6.63
C LYS A 112 20.52 15.34 -5.69
N ARG A 113 20.85 16.63 -5.74
CA ARG A 113 19.99 17.65 -5.14
C ARG A 113 18.76 17.78 -6.04
N VAL A 114 17.59 17.96 -5.43
CA VAL A 114 16.41 18.40 -6.17
C VAL A 114 16.80 19.75 -6.78
N GLY A 115 16.75 19.86 -8.11
CA GLY A 115 16.96 21.12 -8.80
C GLY A 115 15.87 22.10 -8.38
N ASP A 116 16.25 23.33 -8.06
CA ASP A 116 15.29 24.40 -7.80
C ASP A 116 14.47 24.63 -9.08
N PRO A 117 13.13 24.56 -9.04
CA PRO A 117 12.31 24.84 -10.21
C PRO A 117 12.21 26.36 -10.39
N THR A 118 13.30 27.02 -10.76
CA THR A 118 13.24 28.33 -11.45
C THR A 118 12.97 28.12 -12.92
#